data_AF-A0A2J8UWP5-F1
#
_entry.id   AF-A0A2J8UWP5-F1
#
_cell.length_a   1.000
_cell.length_b   1.000
_cell.length_c   1.000
_cell.angle_alpha   90.00
_cell.angle_beta   90.00
_cell.angle_gamma   90.00
#
_symmetry.space_group_name_H-M   'P 1'
#
loop_
_entity.id
_entity.type
_entity.pdbx_description
1 polymer ?
#
loop_
_entity_poly.entity_id
_entity_poly.type
_entity_poly.pdbx_seq_one_letter_code
_entity_poly.pdbx_strand_id
1 'polypeptide(L)'
;MTPGLSLLISLLSVWDPPQKKCHAEIRFINEIKSMGLDETQCYQVTCYLTWSPCPSCVRELVAFIKAHDHLNLRIFASRLYCHWCRRQQEGLRLLCGSQVPVEVMGSREFADCWENFVDHKEPLSFNPSEMLEELDKNSRAIKRRLERIKSWSVDVLENGLRSLQLGPVSSSLSRSNSR
;
A
#
# COMPACT_ATOMS: atom_id res chain seq x y z
N MET A 1 -16.92 13.23 13.26
CA MET A 1 -16.95 11.78 12.92
C MET A 1 -16.78 11.70 11.41
N THR A 2 -15.63 11.23 10.93
CA THR A 2 -15.41 11.02 9.49
C THR A 2 -16.26 9.82 9.05
N PRO A 3 -17.14 9.94 8.03
CA PRO A 3 -17.80 8.77 7.47
C PRO A 3 -16.73 7.88 6.82
N GLY A 4 -16.51 6.69 7.40
CA GLY A 4 -15.63 5.68 6.82
C GLY A 4 -16.37 4.94 5.71
N LEU A 5 -15.89 5.07 4.48
CA LEU A 5 -16.34 4.26 3.35
C LEU A 5 -15.42 3.03 3.28
N SER A 6 -15.87 1.91 3.85
CA SER A 6 -15.19 0.63 3.64
C SER A 6 -15.66 0.06 2.30
N LEU A 7 -14.78 0.05 1.30
CA LEU A 7 -15.07 -0.51 -0.01
C LEU A 7 -14.19 -1.73 -0.22
N LEU A 8 -14.80 -2.92 -0.13
CA LEU A 8 -14.13 -4.11 -0.64
C LEU A 8 -14.18 -4.07 -2.16
N ILE A 9 -12.99 -3.97 -2.73
CA ILE A 9 -12.77 -4.48 -4.07
C ILE A 9 -12.85 -5.99 -3.95
N SER A 10 -14.05 -6.52 -4.22
CA SER A 10 -14.33 -7.95 -4.28
C SER A 10 -13.22 -8.70 -4.99
N LEU A 11 -12.91 -9.88 -4.44
CA LEU A 11 -12.06 -10.99 -4.87
C LEU A 11 -12.26 -11.44 -6.34
N LEU A 12 -12.47 -10.54 -7.30
CA LEU A 12 -12.59 -10.82 -8.72
C LEU A 12 -11.23 -10.64 -9.42
N SER A 13 -10.23 -11.35 -8.92
CA SER A 13 -9.11 -11.77 -9.77
C SER A 13 -9.13 -13.27 -10.06
N VAL A 14 -10.21 -14.00 -9.72
CA VAL A 14 -10.28 -15.45 -9.95
C VAL A 14 -11.32 -15.88 -11.00
N TRP A 15 -12.29 -15.06 -11.43
CA TRP A 15 -13.27 -15.53 -12.43
C TRP A 15 -13.90 -14.49 -13.37
N ASP A 16 -13.18 -13.45 -13.77
CA ASP A 16 -13.64 -12.66 -14.93
C ASP A 16 -13.15 -13.35 -16.23
N PRO A 17 -14.04 -13.87 -17.10
CA PRO A 17 -13.66 -14.34 -18.43
C PRO A 17 -13.02 -13.18 -19.21
N PRO A 18 -12.12 -13.46 -20.16
CA PRO A 18 -11.17 -12.50 -20.68
C PRO A 18 -11.85 -11.49 -21.61
N GLN A 19 -12.51 -10.49 -21.04
CA GLN A 19 -13.04 -9.36 -21.78
C GLN A 19 -12.49 -8.06 -21.17
N LYS A 20 -11.38 -7.62 -21.77
CA LYS A 20 -10.61 -6.37 -21.53
C LYS A 20 -9.90 -6.26 -20.17
N LYS A 21 -8.57 -6.24 -20.29
CA LYS A 21 -7.48 -5.93 -19.33
C LYS A 21 -7.77 -4.75 -18.37
N CYS A 22 -8.69 -4.88 -17.43
CA CYS A 22 -8.95 -3.84 -16.43
C CYS A 22 -8.57 -4.38 -15.05
N HIS A 23 -7.50 -3.84 -14.49
CA HIS A 23 -7.04 -4.20 -13.15
C HIS A 23 -8.05 -3.69 -12.11
N ALA A 24 -8.18 -4.40 -10.99
CA ALA A 24 -9.19 -4.13 -9.98
C ALA A 24 -9.07 -2.71 -9.39
N GLU A 25 -7.84 -2.21 -9.28
CA GLU A 25 -7.50 -0.86 -8.83
C GLU A 25 -8.03 0.23 -9.76
N ILE A 26 -8.08 -0.04 -11.07
CA ILE A 26 -8.63 0.91 -12.06
C ILE A 26 -10.15 0.94 -11.97
N ARG A 27 -10.78 -0.23 -11.78
CA ARG A 27 -12.22 -0.30 -11.52
C ARG A 27 -12.59 0.49 -10.26
N PHE A 28 -11.81 0.32 -9.19
CA PHE A 28 -11.97 1.08 -7.96
C PHE A 28 -11.90 2.60 -8.17
N ILE A 29 -10.87 3.09 -8.87
CA ILE A 29 -10.75 4.53 -9.15
C ILE A 29 -11.99 5.05 -9.88
N ASN A 30 -12.47 4.33 -10.89
CA ASN A 30 -13.65 4.72 -11.65
C ASN A 30 -14.92 4.69 -10.79
N GLU A 31 -15.04 3.69 -9.92
CA GLU A 31 -16.18 3.54 -9.01
C GLU A 31 -16.25 4.73 -8.04
N ILE A 32 -15.14 5.08 -7.35
CA ILE A 32 -15.10 6.23 -6.44
C ILE A 32 -15.48 7.52 -7.17
N LYS A 33 -14.94 7.75 -8.37
CA LYS A 33 -15.29 8.93 -9.18
C LYS A 33 -16.78 8.98 -9.52
N SER A 34 -17.39 7.83 -9.77
CA SER A 34 -18.81 7.73 -10.12
C SER A 34 -19.75 7.99 -8.94
N MET A 35 -19.28 7.80 -7.69
CA MET A 35 -20.08 8.02 -6.49
C MET A 35 -20.41 9.49 -6.24
N GLY A 36 -19.68 10.43 -6.85
CA GLY A 36 -19.92 11.87 -6.66
C GLY A 36 -19.80 12.29 -5.20
N LEU A 37 -18.74 11.82 -4.52
CA LEU A 37 -18.49 12.14 -3.12
C LEU A 37 -18.36 13.66 -2.91
N ASP A 38 -18.84 14.13 -1.76
CA ASP A 38 -18.81 15.54 -1.40
C ASP A 38 -17.38 15.95 -1.00
N GLU A 39 -16.70 16.68 -1.88
CA GLU A 39 -15.31 17.10 -1.69
C GLU A 39 -15.09 18.00 -0.47
N THR A 40 -16.15 18.53 0.15
CA THR A 40 -16.03 19.30 1.41
C THR A 40 -15.85 18.40 2.64
N GLN A 41 -16.07 17.09 2.50
CA GLN A 41 -15.91 16.10 3.56
C GLN A 41 -14.67 15.24 3.35
N CYS A 42 -14.01 14.88 4.45
CA CYS A 42 -12.91 13.94 4.41
C CYS A 42 -13.42 12.50 4.56
N TYR A 43 -13.03 11.64 3.62
CA TYR A 43 -13.37 10.22 3.63
C TYR A 43 -12.15 9.37 3.91
N GLN A 44 -12.34 8.31 4.70
CA GLN A 44 -11.37 7.23 4.78
C GLN A 44 -11.87 6.08 3.90
N VAL A 45 -11.02 5.66 2.96
CA VAL A 45 -11.26 4.52 2.09
C VAL A 45 -10.30 3.41 2.44
N THR A 46 -10.83 2.24 2.80
CA THR A 46 -10.01 1.05 3.10
C THR A 46 -10.22 0.02 1.99
N CYS A 47 -9.14 -0.45 1.38
CA CYS A 47 -9.15 -1.49 0.35
C CYS A 47 -8.45 -2.75 0.83
N TYR A 48 -9.17 -3.88 0.81
CA TYR A 48 -8.62 -5.20 0.99
C TYR A 48 -8.36 -5.85 -0.37
N LEU A 49 -7.10 -6.18 -0.66
CA LEU A 49 -6.66 -6.74 -1.93
C LEU A 49 -6.05 -8.11 -1.74
N THR A 50 -6.34 -9.03 -2.64
CA THR A 50 -5.69 -10.34 -2.64
C THR A 50 -4.21 -10.25 -3.00
N TRP A 51 -3.86 -9.39 -3.94
CA TRP A 51 -2.50 -9.11 -4.39
C TRP A 51 -2.23 -7.62 -4.31
N SER A 52 -1.03 -7.23 -3.89
CA SER A 52 -0.60 -5.83 -3.89
C SER A 52 -0.65 -5.24 -5.31
N PRO A 53 -0.91 -3.93 -5.48
CA PRO A 53 -1.03 -3.34 -6.80
C PRO A 53 0.21 -3.49 -7.68
N CYS A 54 0.02 -3.63 -8.98
CA CYS A 54 1.12 -3.65 -9.96
C CYS A 54 1.69 -2.22 -10.19
N PRO A 55 2.88 -2.05 -10.81
CA PRO A 55 3.54 -0.75 -10.86
C PRO A 55 2.78 0.31 -11.65
N SER A 56 2.00 -0.08 -12.67
CA SER A 56 1.13 0.86 -13.39
C SER A 56 -0.04 1.31 -12.53
N CYS A 57 -0.71 0.37 -11.84
CA CYS A 57 -1.81 0.70 -10.92
C CYS A 57 -1.37 1.56 -9.73
N VAL A 58 -0.17 1.33 -9.21
CA VAL A 58 0.43 2.21 -8.19
C VAL A 58 0.45 3.66 -8.67
N ARG A 59 0.90 3.93 -9.90
CA ARG A 59 0.97 5.30 -10.42
C ARG A 59 -0.41 5.93 -10.56
N GLU A 60 -1.39 5.17 -11.05
CA GLU A 60 -2.77 5.62 -11.18
C GLU A 60 -3.39 5.93 -9.81
N LEU A 61 -3.18 5.07 -8.81
CA LEU A 61 -3.65 5.30 -7.44
C LEU A 61 -3.02 6.55 -6.81
N VAL A 62 -1.71 6.75 -6.99
CA VAL A 62 -1.01 7.94 -6.48
C VAL A 62 -1.53 9.21 -7.16
N ALA A 63 -1.69 9.20 -8.48
CA ALA A 63 -2.23 10.33 -9.21
C ALA A 63 -3.67 10.63 -8.77
N PHE A 64 -4.47 9.59 -8.57
CA PHE A 64 -5.84 9.72 -8.08
C PHE A 64 -5.91 10.37 -6.70
N ILE A 65 -5.18 9.85 -5.71
CA ILE A 65 -5.21 10.39 -4.34
C ILE A 65 -4.63 11.80 -4.27
N LYS A 66 -3.58 12.12 -5.04
CA LYS A 66 -3.05 13.48 -5.12
C LYS A 66 -4.04 14.49 -5.71
N ALA A 67 -4.94 14.05 -6.57
CA ALA A 67 -5.98 14.89 -7.15
C ALA A 67 -7.22 15.02 -6.25
N HIS A 68 -7.36 14.20 -5.20
CA HIS A 68 -8.50 14.15 -4.30
C HIS A 68 -7.99 14.09 -2.85
N ASP A 69 -7.50 15.22 -2.34
CA ASP A 69 -6.90 15.36 -1.01
C ASP A 69 -7.88 15.09 0.15
N HIS A 70 -9.18 15.20 -0.11
CA HIS A 70 -10.25 14.80 0.79
C HIS A 70 -10.37 13.27 0.98
N LEU A 71 -9.66 12.46 0.19
CA LEU A 71 -9.65 10.99 0.29
C LEU A 71 -8.38 10.46 0.97
N ASN A 72 -8.58 9.72 2.06
CA ASN A 72 -7.52 9.00 2.76
C ASN A 72 -7.60 7.50 2.43
N LEU A 73 -6.73 7.02 1.54
CA LEU A 73 -6.71 5.63 1.10
C LEU A 73 -5.75 4.76 1.91
N ARG A 74 -6.25 3.65 2.45
CA ARG A 74 -5.47 2.58 3.07
C ARG A 74 -5.59 1.29 2.28
N ILE A 75 -4.46 0.64 1.99
CA ILE A 75 -4.44 -0.62 1.25
C ILE A 75 -3.86 -1.73 2.11
N PHE A 76 -4.64 -2.79 2.26
CA PHE A 76 -4.21 -4.03 2.88
C PHE A 76 -4.16 -5.13 1.83
N ALA A 77 -2.99 -5.72 1.62
CA ALA A 77 -2.79 -6.80 0.67
C ALA A 77 -2.57 -8.14 1.38
N SER A 78 -3.27 -9.20 0.99
CA SER A 78 -3.01 -10.56 1.48
C SER A 78 -1.65 -11.08 0.98
N ARG A 79 -1.31 -10.80 -0.29
CA ARG A 79 -0.08 -11.25 -0.94
C ARG A 79 0.62 -10.10 -1.67
N LEU A 80 1.94 -10.19 -1.84
CA LEU A 80 2.72 -9.19 -2.57
C LEU A 80 2.94 -9.65 -4.01
N TYR A 81 2.35 -8.93 -4.97
CA TYR A 81 2.54 -9.22 -6.40
C TYR A 81 4.00 -9.03 -6.78
N CYS A 82 4.58 -9.94 -7.57
CA CYS A 82 5.93 -9.87 -8.15
C CYS A 82 7.02 -9.26 -7.25
N HIS A 83 7.00 -9.54 -5.94
CA HIS A 83 7.78 -8.80 -4.93
C HIS A 83 9.31 -8.97 -5.04
N TRP A 84 9.76 -9.93 -5.85
CA TRP A 84 11.17 -10.12 -6.20
C TRP A 84 11.64 -9.12 -7.27
N CYS A 85 10.73 -8.59 -8.09
CA CYS A 85 11.04 -7.64 -9.15
C CYS A 85 11.31 -6.24 -8.60
N ARG A 86 12.40 -5.61 -9.07
CA ARG A 86 12.80 -4.25 -8.66
C ARG A 86 11.72 -3.20 -8.93
N ARG A 87 11.13 -3.20 -10.14
CA ARG A 87 10.07 -2.23 -10.53
C ARG A 87 8.85 -2.29 -9.58
N GLN A 88 8.53 -3.48 -9.11
CA GLN A 88 7.44 -3.70 -8.18
C GLN A 88 7.76 -3.22 -6.78
N GLN A 89 8.99 -3.44 -6.30
CA GLN A 89 9.46 -2.89 -5.04
C GLN A 89 9.48 -1.35 -5.06
N GLU A 90 9.93 -0.75 -6.15
CA GLU A 90 9.89 0.70 -6.37
C GLU A 90 8.46 1.24 -6.36
N GLY A 91 7.52 0.54 -6.99
CA GLY A 91 6.10 0.87 -6.94
C GLY A 91 5.54 0.86 -5.51
N LEU A 92 5.81 -0.18 -4.72
CA LEU A 92 5.33 -0.26 -3.34
C LEU A 92 5.93 0.86 -2.45
N ARG A 93 7.19 1.22 -2.66
CA ARG A 93 7.83 2.37 -1.97
C ARG A 93 7.19 3.69 -2.37
N LEU A 94 6.93 3.89 -3.67
CA LEU A 94 6.26 5.08 -4.17
C LEU A 94 4.87 5.25 -3.53
N LEU A 95 4.12 4.16 -3.41
CA LEU A 95 2.80 4.17 -2.76
C LEU A 95 2.90 4.64 -1.30
N CYS A 96 3.80 4.01 -0.53
CA CYS A 96 4.02 4.36 0.87
C CYS A 96 4.49 5.82 1.04
N GLY A 97 5.36 6.31 0.14
CA GLY A 97 5.84 7.68 0.14
C GLY A 97 4.81 8.72 -0.32
N SER A 98 3.68 8.28 -0.88
CA SER A 98 2.62 9.15 -1.42
C SER A 98 1.37 9.19 -0.55
N GLN A 99 1.51 9.02 0.78
CA GLN A 99 0.43 9.03 1.77
C GLN A 99 -0.62 7.91 1.60
N VAL A 100 -0.32 6.89 0.79
CA VAL A 100 -1.18 5.70 0.64
C VAL A 100 -0.47 4.52 1.29
N PRO A 101 -0.67 4.28 2.60
CA PRO A 101 0.00 3.19 3.29
C PRO A 101 -0.42 1.84 2.70
N VAL A 102 0.59 1.01 2.41
CA VAL A 102 0.41 -0.40 2.08
C VAL A 102 0.84 -1.24 3.28
N GLU A 103 -0.07 -2.10 3.71
CA GLU A 103 0.14 -3.06 4.77
C GLU A 103 -0.24 -4.47 4.29
N VAL A 104 0.28 -5.49 4.96
CA VAL A 104 -0.12 -6.87 4.70
C VAL A 104 -1.23 -7.24 5.69
N MET A 105 -2.32 -7.82 5.18
CA MET A 105 -3.45 -8.26 6.01
C MET A 105 -2.99 -9.20 7.12
N GLY A 106 -3.38 -8.92 8.36
CA GLY A 106 -3.28 -9.83 9.50
C GLY A 106 -4.63 -10.36 9.94
N SER A 107 -4.66 -10.97 11.13
CA SER A 107 -5.89 -11.49 11.74
C SER A 107 -7.04 -10.48 11.73
N ARG A 108 -6.78 -9.23 12.12
CA ARG A 108 -7.81 -8.17 12.18
C ARG A 108 -8.37 -7.85 10.79
N GLU A 109 -7.50 -7.66 9.80
CA GLU A 109 -7.94 -7.31 8.45
C GLU A 109 -8.63 -8.48 7.75
N PHE A 110 -8.22 -9.72 8.02
CA PHE A 110 -8.92 -10.90 7.51
C PHE A 110 -10.28 -11.07 8.17
N ALA A 111 -10.40 -10.83 9.48
CA ALA A 111 -11.68 -10.87 10.18
C ALA A 111 -12.64 -9.78 9.67
N ASP A 112 -12.16 -8.53 9.53
CA ASP A 112 -12.97 -7.43 8.98
C ASP A 112 -13.41 -7.71 7.53
N CYS A 113 -12.51 -8.28 6.72
CA CYS A 113 -12.83 -8.69 5.35
C CYS A 113 -13.87 -9.83 5.32
N TRP A 114 -13.78 -10.77 6.27
CA TRP A 114 -14.70 -11.88 6.40
C TRP A 114 -16.11 -11.39 6.77
N GLU A 115 -16.23 -10.59 7.83
CA GLU A 115 -17.51 -10.13 8.39
C GLU A 115 -18.30 -9.22 7.44
N ASN A 116 -17.60 -8.36 6.70
CA ASN A 116 -18.28 -7.32 5.90
C ASN A 116 -18.56 -7.75 4.47
N PHE A 117 -17.87 -8.78 3.95
CA PHE A 117 -17.87 -9.02 2.51
C PHE A 117 -17.93 -10.49 2.07
N VAL A 118 -17.98 -11.44 3.01
CA VAL A 118 -18.29 -12.83 2.68
C VAL A 118 -19.79 -13.07 2.93
N ASP A 119 -20.45 -13.80 2.03
CA ASP A 119 -21.84 -14.19 2.24
C ASP A 119 -21.93 -15.23 3.37
N HIS A 120 -22.68 -14.91 4.42
CA HIS A 120 -22.90 -15.77 5.59
C HIS A 120 -24.23 -16.52 5.55
N LYS A 121 -24.98 -16.44 4.44
CA LYS A 121 -26.27 -17.13 4.30
C LYS A 121 -26.13 -18.64 4.17
N GLU A 122 -25.02 -19.11 3.61
CA GLU A 122 -24.77 -20.55 3.45
C GLU A 122 -23.91 -21.10 4.58
N PRO A 123 -24.20 -22.34 5.04
CA PRO A 123 -23.39 -22.99 6.04
C PRO A 123 -21.98 -23.24 5.50
N LEU A 124 -20.99 -22.89 6.33
CA LEU A 124 -19.58 -23.05 5.99
C LEU A 124 -19.18 -24.52 5.96
N SER A 125 -18.39 -24.90 4.96
CA SER A 125 -17.76 -26.22 4.88
C SER A 125 -16.49 -26.34 5.74
N PHE A 126 -16.08 -25.25 6.39
CA PHE A 126 -14.85 -25.15 7.19
C PHE A 126 -15.07 -24.32 8.46
N ASN A 127 -14.14 -24.43 9.41
CA ASN A 127 -14.14 -23.62 10.63
C ASN A 127 -13.51 -22.24 10.34
N PRO A 128 -14.26 -21.12 10.42
CA PRO A 128 -13.72 -19.80 10.11
C PRO A 128 -12.63 -19.33 11.08
N SER A 129 -12.65 -19.75 12.35
CA SER A 129 -11.61 -19.39 13.31
C SER A 129 -10.26 -20.02 12.94
N GLU A 130 -10.27 -21.30 12.57
CA GLU A 130 -9.06 -22.00 12.13
C GLU A 130 -8.52 -21.40 10.82
N MET A 131 -9.41 -21.08 9.87
CA MET A 131 -9.03 -20.42 8.62
C MET A 131 -8.35 -19.06 8.89
N LEU A 132 -8.93 -18.21 9.75
CA LEU A 132 -8.37 -16.90 10.07
C LEU A 132 -7.01 -17.01 10.77
N GLU A 133 -6.84 -18.00 11.65
CA GLU A 133 -5.57 -18.27 12.32
C GLU A 133 -4.48 -18.67 11.31
N GLU A 134 -4.80 -19.55 10.36
CA GLU A 134 -3.86 -19.97 9.32
C GLU A 134 -3.50 -18.82 8.37
N LEU A 135 -4.47 -17.98 7.99
CA LEU A 135 -4.20 -16.78 7.19
C LEU A 135 -3.26 -15.80 7.91
N ASP A 136 -3.46 -15.57 9.21
CA ASP A 136 -2.55 -14.72 9.99
C ASP A 136 -1.15 -15.34 10.10
N LYS A 137 -1.04 -16.64 10.38
CA LYS A 137 0.26 -17.35 10.42
C LYS A 137 1.02 -17.18 9.12
N ASN A 138 0.34 -17.34 7.99
CA ASN A 138 0.89 -17.20 6.64
C ASN A 138 1.30 -15.76 6.32
N SER A 139 0.58 -14.77 6.86
CA SER A 139 0.89 -13.35 6.65
C SER A 139 2.25 -12.94 7.22
N ARG A 140 2.76 -13.61 8.26
CA ARG A 140 3.98 -13.20 9.00
C ARG A 140 5.22 -13.11 8.11
N ALA A 141 5.41 -14.07 7.20
CA ALA A 141 6.54 -14.04 6.27
C ALA A 141 6.39 -12.90 5.24
N ILE A 142 5.16 -12.63 4.81
CA ILE A 142 4.82 -11.60 3.84
C ILE A 142 4.99 -10.20 4.45
N LYS A 143 4.54 -9.99 5.70
CA LYS A 143 4.79 -8.78 6.50
C LYS A 143 6.29 -8.49 6.59
N ARG A 144 7.09 -9.47 7.02
CA ARG A 144 8.56 -9.34 7.07
C ARG A 144 9.18 -9.05 5.70
N ARG A 145 8.60 -9.55 4.61
CA ARG A 145 9.06 -9.23 3.25
C ARG A 145 8.74 -7.78 2.88
N LEU A 146 7.54 -7.29 3.18
CA LEU A 146 7.14 -5.92 2.90
C LEU A 146 8.03 -4.92 3.66
N GLU A 147 8.31 -5.17 4.93
CA GLU A 147 9.18 -4.30 5.73
C GLU A 147 10.61 -4.22 5.19
N ARG A 148 11.15 -5.32 4.66
CA ARG A 148 12.44 -5.31 3.94
C ARG A 148 12.39 -4.50 2.64
N ILE A 149 11.25 -4.49 1.95
CA ILE A 149 11.08 -3.69 0.74
C ILE A 149 11.07 -2.20 1.10
N LYS A 150 10.36 -1.82 2.17
CA LYS A 150 10.25 -0.44 2.65
C LYS A 150 11.60 0.11 3.18
N SER A 151 12.26 -0.63 4.06
CA SER A 151 13.53 -0.23 4.71
C SER A 151 14.66 0.09 3.74
N TRP A 152 14.79 -0.66 2.64
CA TRP A 152 15.80 -0.40 1.61
C TRP A 152 15.77 1.05 1.07
N SER A 153 14.61 1.71 1.09
CA SER A 153 14.50 3.12 0.67
C SER A 153 15.17 4.08 1.66
N VAL A 154 15.05 3.81 2.96
CA VAL A 154 15.61 4.64 4.02
C VAL A 154 17.13 4.51 4.00
N ASP A 155 17.64 3.29 3.92
CA ASP A 155 19.08 3.03 3.89
C ASP A 155 19.77 3.65 2.67
N VAL A 156 19.16 3.57 1.48
CA VAL A 156 19.71 4.20 0.27
C VAL A 156 19.69 5.72 0.35
N LEU A 157 18.62 6.33 0.87
CA LEU A 157 18.54 7.77 1.05
C LEU A 157 19.53 8.27 2.10
N GLU A 158 19.66 7.57 3.24
CA GLU A 158 20.61 7.91 4.30
C GLU A 158 22.06 7.78 3.80
N ASN A 159 22.38 6.70 3.10
CA ASN A 159 23.70 6.52 2.49
C ASN A 159 23.99 7.57 1.41
N GLY A 160 22.99 7.94 0.61
CA GLY A 160 23.08 9.03 -0.36
C GLY A 160 23.37 10.38 0.28
N LEU A 161 22.64 10.74 1.35
CA LEU A 161 22.87 11.98 2.10
C LEU A 161 24.25 12.01 2.77
N ARG A 162 24.70 10.88 3.33
CA ARG A 162 26.07 10.74 3.89
C ARG A 162 27.14 10.93 2.81
N SER A 163 26.92 10.44 1.59
CA SER A 163 27.87 10.62 0.48
C SER A 163 27.92 12.04 -0.09
N LEU A 164 26.87 12.86 0.15
CA LEU A 164 26.80 14.26 -0.28
C LEU A 164 27.44 15.24 0.71
N GLN A 165 27.79 14.80 1.93
CA GLN A 165 28.64 15.58 2.83
C GLN A 165 30.09 15.54 2.28
N LEU A 166 30.34 16.42 1.30
CA LEU A 166 31.66 16.70 0.74
C LEU A 166 32.64 17.12 1.85
N GLY A 167 33.88 16.63 1.72
CA GLY A 167 34.92 16.65 2.75
C GLY A 167 35.27 18.03 3.36
N PRO A 168 36.09 18.02 4.42
CA PRO A 168 36.32 19.21 5.25
C PRO A 168 36.88 20.36 4.41
N VAL A 169 36.27 21.54 4.55
CA VAL A 169 36.85 22.82 4.13
C VAL A 169 38.15 22.99 4.91
N SER A 170 39.28 22.77 4.25
CA SER A 170 40.60 23.07 4.81
C SER A 170 40.74 24.58 4.93
N SER A 171 40.57 25.10 6.15
CA SER A 171 40.91 26.48 6.50
C SER A 171 42.42 26.65 6.57
N SER A 172 43.04 26.95 5.43
CA SER A 172 44.38 27.54 5.43
C SER A 172 44.26 29.02 5.83
N LEU A 173 44.42 29.33 7.12
CA LEU A 173 44.77 30.69 7.54
C LEU A 173 46.23 30.74 7.96
N SER A 174 46.96 31.54 7.18
CA SER A 174 48.37 31.87 7.30
C SER A 174 48.70 32.61 8.60
N ARG A 175 49.80 32.13 9.17
CA ARG A 175 50.68 32.71 10.19
C ARG A 175 50.99 34.20 9.94
N SER A 176 50.81 35.03 10.96
CA SER A 176 51.52 36.30 11.11
C SER A 176 51.80 36.56 12.60
N ASN A 177 53.06 36.36 12.99
CA ASN A 177 53.61 36.74 14.29
C ASN A 177 53.92 38.23 14.30
N SER A 178 53.57 38.93 15.37
CA SER A 178 54.18 40.21 15.73
C SER A 178 54.22 40.35 17.25
N ARG A 179 55.40 40.18 17.83
CA ARG A 179 55.95 40.92 18.98
C ARG A 179 57.41 40.56 19.14
#